data_AF-W3X870-F1
#
_entry.id   AF-W3X870-F1
#
_cell.length_a   1.000
_cell.length_b   1.000
_cell.length_c   1.000
_cell.angle_alpha   90.00
_cell.angle_beta   90.00
_cell.angle_gamma   90.00
#
_symmetry.space_group_name_H-M   'P 1'
#
loop_
_entity.id
_entity.type
_entity.pdbx_description
1 polymer ?
#
loop_
_entity_poly.entity_id
_entity_poly.type
_entity_poly.pdbx_seq_one_letter_code
_entity_poly.pdbx_strand_id
1 'polypeptide(L)'
;MPVEPWFVPLAYAFILLGDNFGHPCVSWSHVYNKREMNEYPSPRNNASIVPRLMLARKFWAYGKTIVSYNDSGSRMSIIRTGRGTQLSDSPHALMVVLLNTHPTDIEFVQLDVGLWNVDTIWKDVTQQTAGLVEIINSNGSGVGTFGVMSRTVSVYVNCNDPNYVEVEQFWL
;
A
#
# COMPACT_ATOMS: atom_id res chain seq x y z
N MET A 1 -17.96 20.53 4.58
CA MET A 1 -18.44 19.47 3.67
C MET A 1 -18.09 18.13 4.30
N PRO A 2 -18.97 17.11 4.23
CA PRO A 2 -18.64 15.78 4.74
C PRO A 2 -17.48 15.17 3.94
N VAL A 3 -16.60 14.42 4.59
CA VAL A 3 -15.51 13.68 3.93
C VAL A 3 -16.12 12.50 3.19
N GLU A 4 -15.77 12.32 1.91
CA GLU A 4 -16.30 11.20 1.14
C GLU A 4 -15.74 9.85 1.63
N PRO A 5 -16.57 8.78 1.70
CA PRO A 5 -16.17 7.48 2.24
C PRO A 5 -14.97 6.83 1.53
N TRP A 6 -14.79 7.07 0.22
CA TRP A 6 -13.67 6.53 -0.55
C TRP A 6 -12.32 7.15 -0.17
N PHE A 7 -12.33 8.33 0.44
CA PHE A 7 -11.11 9.03 0.86
C PHE A 7 -10.56 8.51 2.20
N VAL A 8 -11.40 7.87 3.01
CA VAL A 8 -11.01 7.39 4.35
C VAL A 8 -9.79 6.45 4.31
N PRO A 9 -9.74 5.42 3.43
CA PRO A 9 -8.55 4.57 3.31
C PRO A 9 -7.29 5.31 2.83
N LEU A 10 -7.45 6.26 1.91
CA LEU A 10 -6.35 7.08 1.40
C LEU A 10 -5.74 7.94 2.51
N ALA A 11 -6.59 8.59 3.31
CA ALA A 11 -6.15 9.37 4.46
C ALA A 11 -5.42 8.50 5.49
N TYR A 12 -5.95 7.31 5.79
CA TYR A 12 -5.30 6.36 6.70
C TYR A 12 -3.95 5.87 6.17
N ALA A 13 -3.87 5.53 4.89
CA ALA A 13 -2.61 5.13 4.28
C ALA A 13 -1.55 6.22 4.40
N PHE A 14 -1.93 7.48 4.20
CA PHE A 14 -1.01 8.60 4.33
C PHE A 14 -0.47 8.75 5.76
N ILE A 15 -1.35 8.77 6.77
CA ILE A 15 -0.91 8.95 8.18
C ILE A 15 -0.23 7.71 8.76
N LEU A 16 -0.61 6.50 8.32
CA LEU A 16 -0.04 5.25 8.83
C LEU A 16 1.23 4.84 8.11
N LEU A 17 1.41 5.16 6.84
CA LEU A 17 2.52 4.62 6.06
C LEU A 17 3.58 5.65 5.69
N GLY A 18 3.25 6.95 5.76
CA GLY A 18 4.24 8.01 5.58
C GLY A 18 5.24 8.12 6.74
N ASP A 19 6.43 8.66 6.46
CA ASP A 19 7.33 9.15 7.50
C ASP A 19 6.91 10.55 7.96
N ASN A 20 7.22 10.88 9.20
CA ASN A 20 7.13 12.24 9.76
C ASN A 20 5.73 12.81 10.04
N PHE A 21 4.66 12.03 9.93
CA PHE A 21 3.30 12.46 10.32
C PHE A 21 2.99 12.33 11.83
N GLY A 22 4.03 12.18 12.66
CA GLY A 22 3.88 11.99 14.10
C GLY A 22 3.40 10.59 14.50
N HIS A 23 2.74 10.50 15.65
CA HIS A 23 2.13 9.26 16.15
C HIS A 23 0.72 9.13 15.57
N PRO A 24 0.47 8.23 14.61
CA PRO A 24 -0.84 8.11 14.01
C PRO A 24 -1.86 7.62 15.04
N CYS A 25 -3.04 8.20 15.01
CA CYS A 25 -4.19 7.75 15.78
C CYS A 25 -5.24 7.17 14.84
N VAL A 26 -5.81 6.03 15.22
CA VAL A 26 -6.89 5.39 14.47
C VAL A 26 -8.19 5.55 15.25
N SER A 27 -9.24 6.02 14.58
CA SER A 27 -10.54 6.17 15.22
C SER A 27 -11.19 4.81 15.38
N TRP A 28 -11.71 4.52 16.58
CA TRP A 28 -12.49 3.31 16.85
C TRP A 28 -13.62 3.16 15.82
N SER A 29 -14.36 4.24 15.54
CA SER A 29 -15.50 4.21 14.62
C SER A 29 -15.14 3.67 13.24
N HIS A 30 -13.97 4.00 12.69
CA HIS A 30 -13.58 3.54 11.35
C HIS A 30 -13.11 2.08 11.31
N VAL A 31 -12.79 1.48 12.46
CA VAL A 31 -12.39 0.07 12.57
C VAL A 31 -13.60 -0.83 12.83
N TYR A 32 -14.54 -0.40 13.67
CA TYR A 32 -15.61 -1.27 14.18
C TYR A 32 -17.03 -0.93 13.67
N ASN A 33 -17.24 0.22 13.02
CA ASN A 33 -18.59 0.61 12.63
C ASN A 33 -19.03 -0.12 11.35
N LYS A 34 -19.64 -1.30 11.52
CA LYS A 34 -20.25 -2.13 10.46
C LYS A 34 -21.62 -1.61 9.98
N ARG A 35 -22.14 -0.51 10.54
CA ARG A 35 -23.57 -0.15 10.41
C ARG A 35 -24.02 0.41 9.05
N GLU A 36 -23.12 0.71 8.13
CA GLU A 36 -23.48 1.13 6.75
C GLU A 36 -23.22 0.03 5.70
N MET A 37 -22.98 -1.21 6.13
CA MET A 37 -22.50 -2.30 5.26
C MET A 37 -23.60 -3.00 4.44
N ASN A 38 -24.87 -2.59 4.57
CA ASN A 38 -26.02 -3.28 3.97
C ASN A 38 -26.71 -2.57 2.79
N GLU A 39 -26.35 -1.32 2.44
CA GLU A 39 -27.03 -0.61 1.34
C GLU A 39 -26.26 -0.59 0.02
N TYR A 40 -24.96 -0.89 0.02
CA TYR A 40 -24.20 -1.11 -1.20
C TYR A 40 -23.16 -2.21 -0.99
N PRO A 41 -23.31 -3.39 -1.62
CA PRO A 41 -22.21 -4.34 -1.74
C PRO A 41 -21.22 -3.76 -2.77
N SER A 42 -20.48 -2.72 -2.38
CA SER A 42 -19.27 -2.37 -3.11
C SER A 42 -18.22 -3.44 -2.80
N PRO A 43 -17.38 -3.88 -3.75
CA PRO A 43 -16.26 -4.78 -3.48
C PRO A 43 -15.22 -4.22 -2.47
N ARG A 44 -15.46 -3.03 -1.90
CA ARG A 44 -14.54 -2.19 -1.15
C ARG A 44 -14.96 -2.10 0.31
N ASN A 45 -14.59 -3.11 1.08
CA ASN A 45 -14.74 -3.11 2.54
C ASN A 45 -13.71 -2.19 3.21
N ASN A 46 -14.04 -0.91 3.38
CA ASN A 46 -13.21 0.04 4.13
C ASN A 46 -12.92 -0.42 5.58
N ALA A 47 -13.77 -1.26 6.17
CA ALA A 47 -13.55 -1.82 7.50
C ALA A 47 -12.36 -2.81 7.55
N SER A 48 -12.06 -3.51 6.45
CA SER A 48 -10.93 -4.47 6.41
C SER A 48 -9.62 -3.81 6.00
N ILE A 49 -9.65 -2.68 5.29
CA ILE A 49 -8.43 -2.02 4.81
C ILE A 49 -7.66 -1.31 5.92
N VAL A 50 -8.34 -0.60 6.84
CA VAL A 50 -7.67 0.15 7.92
C VAL A 50 -6.82 -0.78 8.82
N PRO A 51 -7.33 -1.93 9.31
CA PRO A 51 -6.51 -2.87 10.08
C PRO A 51 -5.34 -3.46 9.29
N ARG A 52 -5.51 -3.72 7.98
CA ARG A 52 -4.41 -4.17 7.11
C ARG A 52 -3.32 -3.11 6.98
N LEU A 53 -3.70 -1.83 6.86
CA LEU A 53 -2.76 -0.70 6.88
C LEU A 53 -2.02 -0.59 8.24
N MET A 54 -2.71 -0.86 9.35
CA MET A 54 -2.08 -0.89 10.68
C MET A 54 -1.04 -2.02 10.79
N LEU A 55 -1.35 -3.22 10.30
CA LEU A 55 -0.39 -4.33 10.25
C LEU A 55 0.76 -4.02 9.29
N ALA A 56 0.47 -3.44 8.13
CA ALA A 56 1.51 -3.04 7.19
C ALA A 56 2.46 -2.01 7.81
N ARG A 57 1.94 -1.08 8.62
CA ARG A 57 2.75 -0.16 9.41
C ARG A 57 3.67 -0.90 10.39
N LYS A 58 3.12 -1.88 11.11
CA LYS A 58 3.85 -2.67 12.12
C LYS A 58 5.00 -3.48 11.51
N PHE A 59 4.85 -3.98 10.28
CA PHE A 59 5.84 -4.89 9.70
C PHE A 59 6.81 -4.22 8.73
N TRP A 60 6.32 -3.31 7.87
CA TRP A 60 7.09 -2.83 6.72
C TRP A 60 7.25 -1.31 6.62
N ALA A 61 6.44 -0.49 7.30
CA ALA A 61 6.54 0.97 7.19
C ALA A 61 7.67 1.59 8.03
N TYR A 62 8.88 1.05 7.90
CA TYR A 62 10.10 1.55 8.53
C TYR A 62 11.01 2.28 7.54
N GLY A 63 12.03 2.95 8.06
CA GLY A 63 13.09 3.55 7.24
C GLY A 63 12.70 4.90 6.64
N LYS A 64 13.34 5.23 5.52
CA LYS A 64 13.13 6.47 4.77
C LYS A 64 11.96 6.29 3.79
N THR A 65 11.21 7.37 3.57
CA THR A 65 10.22 7.41 2.49
C THR A 65 10.81 8.02 1.24
N ILE A 66 10.50 7.41 0.10
CA ILE A 66 10.68 7.99 -1.23
C ILE A 66 9.28 8.18 -1.82
N VAL A 67 8.95 9.41 -2.22
CA VAL A 67 7.64 9.75 -2.78
C VAL A 67 7.81 10.13 -4.25
N SER A 68 6.96 9.61 -5.11
CA SER A 68 6.85 10.07 -6.50
C SER A 68 5.40 10.33 -6.89
N TYR A 69 5.21 11.32 -7.75
CA TYR A 69 3.91 11.79 -8.22
C TYR A 69 3.82 11.62 -9.73
N ASN A 70 2.61 11.44 -10.26
CA ASN A 70 2.38 11.59 -11.69
C ASN A 70 2.20 13.07 -12.07
N ASP A 71 2.31 13.38 -13.37
CA ASP A 71 2.24 14.74 -13.88
C ASP A 71 0.90 15.45 -13.58
N SER A 72 -0.20 14.70 -13.50
CA SER A 72 -1.52 15.23 -13.18
C SER A 72 -1.76 15.41 -11.67
N GLY A 73 -0.87 14.88 -10.81
CA GLY A 73 -1.03 14.87 -9.35
C GLY A 73 -2.15 13.96 -8.83
N SER A 74 -2.85 13.24 -9.69
CA SER A 74 -3.95 12.36 -9.31
C SER A 74 -3.48 11.07 -8.62
N ARG A 75 -2.22 10.69 -8.83
CA ARG A 75 -1.60 9.47 -8.33
C ARG A 75 -0.32 9.78 -7.58
N MET A 76 -0.15 9.14 -6.44
CA MET A 76 1.04 9.21 -5.61
C MET A 76 1.53 7.79 -5.35
N SER A 77 2.84 7.59 -5.42
CA SER A 77 3.49 6.37 -4.96
C SER A 77 4.48 6.67 -3.87
N ILE A 78 4.53 5.80 -2.87
CA ILE A 78 5.34 5.93 -1.68
C ILE A 78 6.10 4.61 -1.51
N ILE A 79 7.42 4.67 -1.41
CA ILE A 79 8.30 3.53 -1.18
C ILE A 79 8.92 3.71 0.21
N ARG A 80 8.75 2.72 1.09
CA ARG A 80 9.36 2.68 2.43
C ARG A 80 10.53 1.72 2.42
N THR A 81 11.75 2.18 2.71
CA THR A 81 12.98 1.37 2.63
C THR A 81 13.03 0.21 3.62
N GLY A 82 12.09 0.12 4.56
CA GLY A 82 12.05 -0.94 5.56
C GLY A 82 12.99 -0.64 6.73
N ARG A 83 13.42 -1.67 7.48
CA ARG A 83 14.35 -1.49 8.62
C ARG A 83 15.74 -0.97 8.20
N GLY A 84 16.02 -0.97 6.90
CA GLY A 84 17.20 -0.42 6.27
C GLY A 84 17.18 1.09 6.05
N THR A 85 18.36 1.69 5.89
CA THR A 85 18.50 3.11 5.50
C THR A 85 18.43 3.32 3.99
N GLN A 86 18.77 2.28 3.23
CA GLN A 86 18.73 2.22 1.78
C GLN A 86 17.90 1.03 1.31
N LEU A 87 17.52 1.03 0.03
CA LEU A 87 16.81 -0.08 -0.63
C LEU A 87 17.57 -1.41 -0.56
N SER A 88 18.89 -1.36 -0.32
CA SER A 88 19.79 -2.51 -0.21
C SER A 88 19.88 -3.17 1.15
N ASP A 89 19.53 -2.44 2.22
CA ASP A 89 19.93 -2.82 3.58
C ASP A 89 18.99 -3.84 4.23
N SER A 90 17.79 -4.01 3.68
CA SER A 90 16.81 -4.98 4.15
C SER A 90 15.98 -5.48 2.98
N PRO A 91 16.53 -6.39 2.15
CA PRO A 91 15.72 -7.11 1.18
C PRO A 91 14.53 -7.74 1.93
N HIS A 92 13.34 -7.70 1.34
CA HIS A 92 12.07 -8.17 1.90
C HIS A 92 11.31 -7.24 2.87
N ALA A 93 11.96 -6.24 3.49
CA ALA A 93 11.26 -5.35 4.44
C ALA A 93 10.63 -4.09 3.80
N LEU A 94 10.72 -3.97 2.48
CA LEU A 94 10.27 -2.79 1.72
C LEU A 94 8.77 -2.88 1.43
N MET A 95 8.12 -1.72 1.42
CA MET A 95 6.71 -1.59 1.06
C MET A 95 6.50 -0.51 0.00
N VAL A 96 5.67 -0.80 -0.99
CA VAL A 96 5.20 0.17 -2.00
C VAL A 96 3.74 0.47 -1.73
N VAL A 97 3.40 1.74 -1.60
CA VAL A 97 2.02 2.22 -1.43
C VAL A 97 1.68 3.04 -2.66
N LEU A 98 0.58 2.69 -3.32
CA LEU A 98 0.01 3.45 -4.41
C LEU A 98 -1.31 4.06 -3.98
N LEU A 99 -1.45 5.37 -4.17
CA LEU A 99 -2.67 6.12 -3.94
C LEU A 99 -3.16 6.64 -5.28
N ASN A 100 -4.44 6.38 -5.59
CA ASN A 100 -5.09 6.93 -6.78
C ASN A 100 -6.35 7.68 -6.37
N THR A 101 -6.43 8.96 -6.71
CA THR A 101 -7.62 9.80 -6.50
C THR A 101 -8.47 9.95 -7.75
N HIS A 102 -7.94 9.54 -8.92
CA HIS A 102 -8.61 9.66 -10.20
C HIS A 102 -9.79 8.68 -10.32
N PRO A 103 -10.96 9.11 -10.83
CA PRO A 103 -12.16 8.28 -10.96
C PRO A 103 -12.15 7.32 -12.17
N THR A 104 -11.01 7.09 -12.82
CA THR A 104 -10.89 6.16 -13.97
C THR A 104 -10.36 4.79 -13.54
N ASP A 105 -10.42 3.81 -14.45
CA ASP A 105 -9.98 2.41 -14.26
C ASP A 105 -8.57 2.23 -13.64
N ILE A 106 -8.17 0.96 -13.44
CA ILE A 106 -6.86 0.60 -12.89
C ILE A 106 -5.73 1.34 -13.63
N GLU A 107 -4.88 2.01 -12.85
CA GLU A 107 -3.65 2.61 -13.35
C GLU A 107 -2.45 1.76 -12.96
N PHE A 108 -1.49 1.63 -13.86
CA PHE A 108 -0.23 0.93 -13.62
C PHE A 108 0.93 1.91 -13.55
N VAL A 109 1.89 1.61 -12.69
CA VAL A 109 3.05 2.45 -12.40
C VAL A 109 4.29 1.59 -12.38
N GLN A 110 5.27 1.97 -13.17
CA GLN A 110 6.59 1.39 -13.11
C GLN A 110 7.40 2.09 -12.01
N LEU A 111 7.89 1.33 -11.03
CA LEU A 111 8.67 1.84 -9.91
C LEU A 111 9.96 1.05 -9.73
N ASP A 112 11.04 1.76 -9.42
CA ASP A 112 12.30 1.16 -9.01
C ASP A 112 12.28 0.88 -7.50
N VAL A 113 12.36 -0.40 -7.16
CA VAL A 113 12.42 -0.91 -5.79
C VAL A 113 13.82 -1.40 -5.42
N GLY A 114 14.81 -1.17 -6.28
CA GLY A 114 16.22 -1.49 -6.07
C GLY A 114 16.58 -2.91 -6.51
N LEU A 115 17.85 -3.06 -6.95
CA LEU A 115 18.41 -4.31 -7.47
C LEU A 115 18.27 -5.53 -6.56
N TRP A 116 18.28 -5.32 -5.25
CA TRP A 116 18.22 -6.39 -4.26
C TRP A 116 16.85 -7.08 -4.18
N ASN A 117 15.83 -6.48 -4.78
CA ASN A 117 14.49 -7.05 -4.87
C ASN A 117 14.24 -7.72 -6.25
N VAL A 118 15.22 -7.80 -7.14
CA VAL A 118 15.10 -8.53 -8.41
C VAL A 118 14.77 -10.01 -8.15
N ASP A 119 14.01 -10.62 -9.05
CA ASP A 119 13.53 -12.01 -8.98
C ASP A 119 12.64 -12.30 -7.76
N THR A 120 12.07 -11.25 -7.16
CA THR A 120 11.07 -11.39 -6.09
C THR A 120 9.66 -11.12 -6.60
N ILE A 121 8.68 -11.74 -5.92
CA ILE A 121 7.27 -11.64 -6.26
C ILE A 121 6.56 -10.83 -5.17
N TRP A 122 5.79 -9.84 -5.59
CA TRP A 122 5.09 -8.90 -4.74
C TRP A 122 3.58 -8.99 -4.94
N LYS A 123 2.83 -8.78 -3.87
CA LYS A 123 1.36 -8.86 -3.89
C LYS A 123 0.74 -7.77 -3.03
N ASP A 124 -0.45 -7.32 -3.45
CA ASP A 124 -1.22 -6.29 -2.74
C ASP A 124 -1.86 -6.85 -1.46
N VAL A 125 -1.39 -6.42 -0.29
CA VAL A 125 -1.95 -6.82 1.01
C VAL A 125 -3.30 -6.17 1.29
N THR A 126 -3.64 -5.08 0.62
CA THR A 126 -4.97 -4.45 0.74
C THR A 126 -6.02 -5.13 -0.13
N GLN A 127 -5.60 -6.05 -1.00
CA GLN A 127 -6.45 -6.80 -1.93
C GLN A 127 -7.34 -5.89 -2.80
N GLN A 128 -6.88 -4.68 -3.11
CA GLN A 128 -7.59 -3.79 -4.04
C GLN A 128 -7.29 -4.18 -5.49
N THR A 129 -6.06 -4.64 -5.76
CA THR A 129 -5.64 -5.08 -7.09
C THR A 129 -5.34 -6.58 -7.08
N ALA A 130 -5.91 -7.32 -8.04
CA ALA A 130 -5.55 -8.71 -8.28
C ALA A 130 -4.27 -8.79 -9.13
N GLY A 131 -3.38 -9.72 -8.80
CA GLY A 131 -2.17 -9.99 -9.57
C GLY A 131 -0.92 -10.09 -8.72
N LEU A 132 0.11 -10.66 -9.33
CA LEU A 132 1.47 -10.73 -8.80
C LEU A 132 2.33 -9.74 -9.57
N VAL A 133 3.22 -9.06 -8.88
CA VAL A 133 4.20 -8.16 -9.48
C VAL A 133 5.56 -8.80 -9.36
N GLU A 134 6.15 -9.14 -10.50
CA GLU A 134 7.52 -9.63 -10.59
C GLU A 134 8.46 -8.44 -10.74
N ILE A 135 9.55 -8.45 -9.97
CA ILE A 135 10.58 -7.42 -10.08
C ILE A 135 11.67 -7.89 -11.04
N ILE A 136 11.84 -7.16 -12.14
CA ILE A 136 12.80 -7.47 -13.18
C ILE A 136 14.03 -6.57 -13.08
N ASN A 137 15.19 -7.09 -13.48
CA ASN A 137 16.37 -6.25 -13.67
C ASN A 137 16.25 -5.50 -15.00
N SER A 138 16.19 -4.17 -14.93
CA SER A 138 16.18 -3.29 -16.09
C SER A 138 17.32 -2.30 -15.97
N ASN A 139 18.36 -2.45 -16.81
CA ASN A 139 19.51 -1.53 -16.87
C ASN A 139 20.23 -1.32 -15.51
N GLY A 140 20.28 -2.34 -14.65
CA GLY A 140 20.93 -2.22 -13.35
C GLY A 140 20.04 -1.60 -12.26
N SER A 141 18.72 -1.56 -12.46
CA SER A 141 17.73 -1.29 -11.41
C SER A 141 16.69 -2.41 -11.29
N GLY A 142 16.11 -2.57 -10.10
CA GLY A 142 15.09 -3.59 -9.83
C GLY A 142 13.72 -2.97 -9.95
N VAL A 143 13.06 -3.20 -11.09
CA VAL A 143 11.86 -2.46 -11.47
C VAL A 143 10.63 -3.37 -11.50
N GLY A 144 9.52 -2.89 -10.94
CA GLY A 144 8.23 -3.58 -10.95
C GLY A 144 7.11 -2.69 -11.48
N THR A 145 6.09 -3.29 -12.08
CA THR A 145 4.88 -2.61 -12.55
C THR A 145 3.73 -2.88 -11.58
N PHE A 146 3.35 -1.86 -10.83
CA PHE A 146 2.37 -1.92 -9.75
C PHE A 146 1.05 -1.30 -10.17
N GLY A 147 -0.07 -1.93 -9.82
CA GLY A 147 -1.41 -1.47 -10.19
C GLY A 147 -2.17 -0.86 -9.01
N VAL A 148 -3.02 0.12 -9.27
CA VAL A 148 -3.93 0.67 -8.26
C VAL A 148 -5.27 1.01 -8.87
N MET A 149 -6.35 0.57 -8.22
CA MET A 149 -7.71 0.89 -8.63
C MET A 149 -8.06 2.36 -8.37
N SER A 150 -9.03 2.86 -9.12
CA SER A 150 -9.66 4.16 -8.90
C SER A 150 -10.05 4.41 -7.45
N ARG A 151 -9.69 5.58 -6.90
CA ARG A 151 -10.11 6.02 -5.55
C ARG A 151 -9.81 5.00 -4.45
N THR A 152 -8.67 4.32 -4.56
CA THR A 152 -8.22 3.33 -3.59
C THR A 152 -6.74 3.47 -3.28
N VAL A 153 -6.29 2.68 -2.30
CA VAL A 153 -4.89 2.49 -1.98
C VAL A 153 -4.53 1.02 -2.17
N SER A 154 -3.41 0.75 -2.84
CA SER A 154 -2.81 -0.59 -2.91
C SER A 154 -1.47 -0.59 -2.19
N VAL A 155 -1.20 -1.64 -1.41
CA VAL A 155 0.05 -1.78 -0.67
C VAL A 155 0.72 -3.08 -1.06
N TYR A 156 1.85 -3.01 -1.74
CA TYR A 156 2.60 -4.16 -2.19
C TYR A 156 3.76 -4.46 -1.26
N VAL A 157 3.91 -5.74 -0.95
CA VAL A 157 5.02 -6.29 -0.17
C VAL A 157 5.48 -7.60 -0.79
N ASN A 158 6.68 -8.05 -0.42
CA ASN A 158 7.25 -9.30 -0.89
C ASN A 158 6.48 -10.50 -0.31
N CYS A 159 6.03 -11.43 -1.17
CA CYS A 159 5.28 -12.62 -0.77
C CYS A 159 6.08 -13.59 0.09
N ASN A 160 7.41 -13.57 -0.01
CA ASN A 160 8.30 -14.46 0.75
C ASN A 160 8.57 -13.94 2.18
N ASP A 161 8.11 -12.74 2.54
CA ASP A 161 8.24 -12.25 3.91
C ASP A 161 7.35 -13.08 4.86
N PRO A 162 7.89 -13.62 5.97
CA PRO A 162 7.10 -14.46 6.89
C PRO A 162 5.89 -13.73 7.49
N ASN A 163 5.95 -12.40 7.62
CA ASN A 163 4.84 -11.61 8.15
C ASN A 163 3.69 -11.45 7.14
N TYR A 164 3.92 -11.75 5.86
CA TYR A 164 2.89 -11.69 4.82
C TYR A 164 1.70 -12.59 5.16
N VAL A 165 1.98 -13.80 5.64
CA VAL A 165 0.96 -14.80 5.99
C VAL A 165 0.06 -14.31 7.12
N GLU A 166 0.64 -13.62 8.13
CA GLU A 166 -0.13 -13.05 9.24
C GLU A 166 -1.13 -12.00 8.73
N VAL A 167 -0.71 -11.13 7.82
CA VAL A 167 -1.59 -10.08 7.26
C VAL A 167 -2.67 -10.63 6.34
N GLU A 168 -2.35 -11.67 5.56
CA GLU A 168 -3.31 -12.33 4.68
C GLU A 168 -4.39 -13.09 5.49
N GLN A 169 -4.01 -13.76 6.58
CA GLN A 169 -4.91 -14.56 7.41
C GLN A 169 -5.74 -13.76 8.41
N PHE A 170 -5.36 -12.52 8.74
CA PHE A 170 -5.99 -11.72 9.80
C PHE A 170 -7.50 -11.43 9.61
N TRP A 171 -8.07 -11.73 8.43
CA TRP A 171 -9.50 -11.50 8.13
C TRP A 171 -10.19 -12.62 7.34
N LEU A 172 -9.60 -13.84 7.31
CA LEU A 172 -10.33 -15.06 6.93
C LEU A 172 -11.02 -15.64 8.17
#